data_AF-A0A915UB86-F1
#
_entry.id   AF-A0A915UB86-F1
#
_cell.length_a   1.000
_cell.length_b   1.000
_cell.length_c   1.000
_cell.angle_alpha   90.00
_cell.angle_beta   90.00
_cell.angle_gamma   90.00
#
_symmetry.space_group_name_H-M   'P 1'
#
loop_
_entity.id
_entity.type
_entity.pdbx_description
1 polymer ?
#
loop_
_entity_poly.entity_id
_entity_poly.type
_entity_poly.pdbx_seq_one_letter_code
_entity_poly.pdbx_strand_id
1 'polypeptide(L)'
;MIGSLMYGCVIGLGFFLATKVAPQPTGSVIWWSALTIQLGIGARLCWRRTGLPFVTAAMAIAAASCALLATLAAAGMVYPDLPAAWWPLIGASMVASPSLALVESRVNRAKWDRWRVSSQRCSLWDILRGRHIPNLRQASEVAARR
;
A
#
# COMPACT_ATOMS: atom_id res chain seq x y z
N MET A 1 -9.24 8.68 -12.32
CA MET A 1 -9.72 8.17 -11.01
C MET A 1 -10.38 6.80 -11.09
N ILE A 2 -10.89 6.36 -12.24
CA ILE A 2 -11.56 5.06 -12.40
C ILE A 2 -10.65 3.88 -12.01
N GLY A 3 -9.37 3.89 -12.38
CA GLY A 3 -8.44 2.80 -12.04
C GLY A 3 -8.26 2.56 -10.55
N SER A 4 -8.15 3.64 -9.75
CA SER A 4 -8.03 3.54 -8.29
C SER A 4 -9.31 3.03 -7.64
N LEU A 5 -10.48 3.43 -8.17
CA LEU A 5 -11.77 2.94 -7.70
C LEU A 5 -11.93 1.44 -8.01
N MET A 6 -11.63 1.01 -9.23
CA MET A 6 -11.65 -0.40 -9.62
C MET A 6 -10.69 -1.23 -8.77
N TYR A 7 -9.48 -0.70 -8.50
CA TYR A 7 -8.51 -1.35 -7.62
C TYR A 7 -9.08 -1.50 -6.20
N GLY A 8 -9.69 -0.45 -5.64
CA GLY A 8 -10.38 -0.51 -4.36
C GLY A 8 -11.49 -1.58 -4.34
N CYS A 9 -12.30 -1.67 -5.38
CA CYS A 9 -13.34 -2.71 -5.51
C CYS A 9 -12.75 -4.11 -5.56
N VAL A 10 -11.67 -4.34 -6.33
CA VAL A 10 -10.99 -5.64 -6.42
C VAL A 10 -10.40 -6.03 -5.06
N ILE A 11 -9.77 -5.07 -4.36
CA ILE A 11 -9.22 -5.31 -3.03
C ILE A 11 -10.33 -5.62 -2.03
N GLY A 12 -11.43 -4.87 -2.03
CA GLY A 12 -12.57 -5.10 -1.14
C GLY A 12 -13.26 -6.45 -1.40
N LEU A 13 -13.48 -6.80 -2.66
CA LEU A 13 -14.06 -8.09 -3.04
C LEU A 13 -13.13 -9.25 -2.68
N GLY A 14 -11.83 -9.11 -2.96
CA GLY A 14 -10.83 -10.11 -2.60
C GLY A 14 -10.75 -10.32 -1.09
N PHE A 15 -10.80 -9.24 -0.31
CA PHE A 15 -10.87 -9.32 1.16
C PHE A 15 -12.11 -10.09 1.61
N PHE A 16 -13.29 -9.76 1.08
CA PHE A 16 -14.53 -10.45 1.42
C PHE A 16 -14.44 -11.96 1.11
N LEU A 17 -14.02 -12.32 -0.11
CA LEU A 17 -13.89 -13.72 -0.52
C LEU A 17 -12.88 -14.48 0.36
N ALA A 18 -11.73 -13.88 0.62
CA ALA A 18 -10.66 -14.55 1.38
C ALA A 18 -10.96 -14.63 2.88
N THR A 19 -11.68 -13.67 3.47
CA THR A 19 -11.92 -13.65 4.92
C THR A 19 -13.29 -14.18 5.34
N LYS A 20 -14.27 -14.23 4.42
CA LYS A 20 -15.64 -14.65 4.72
C LYS A 20 -16.10 -15.91 3.99
N VAL A 21 -15.51 -16.24 2.83
CA VAL A 21 -15.92 -17.41 2.04
C VAL A 21 -14.90 -18.54 2.14
N ALA A 22 -13.60 -18.23 2.12
CA ALA A 22 -12.55 -19.23 2.23
C ALA A 22 -12.43 -19.80 3.67
N PRO A 23 -11.98 -21.06 3.83
CA PRO A 23 -11.69 -21.64 5.14
C PRO A 23 -10.70 -20.80 5.95
N GLN A 24 -11.00 -20.58 7.23
CA GLN A 24 -10.13 -19.85 8.15
C GLN A 24 -9.25 -20.81 8.96
N PRO A 25 -7.99 -20.44 9.25
CA PRO A 25 -7.35 -19.15 8.99
C PRO A 25 -6.73 -19.00 7.58
N THR A 26 -6.75 -20.05 6.76
CA THR A 26 -6.04 -20.13 5.47
C THR A 26 -6.33 -18.96 4.55
N GLY A 27 -7.60 -18.58 4.39
CA GLY A 27 -8.00 -17.46 3.55
C GLY A 27 -7.41 -16.12 4.01
N SER A 28 -7.42 -15.85 5.32
CA SER A 28 -6.79 -14.65 5.89
C SER A 28 -5.28 -14.65 5.70
N VAL A 29 -4.60 -15.78 5.92
CA VAL A 29 -3.16 -15.90 5.72
C VAL A 29 -2.79 -15.58 4.27
N ILE A 30 -3.48 -16.18 3.30
CA ILE A 30 -3.24 -15.93 1.87
C ILE A 30 -3.44 -14.45 1.54
N TRP A 31 -4.56 -13.88 1.99
CA TRP A 31 -4.92 -12.49 1.70
C TRP A 31 -3.88 -11.49 2.20
N TRP A 32 -3.56 -11.56 3.50
CA TRP A 32 -2.62 -10.64 4.12
C TRP A 32 -1.20 -10.83 3.60
N SER A 33 -0.80 -12.07 3.28
CA SER A 33 0.49 -12.34 2.63
C SER A 33 0.57 -11.72 1.23
N ALA A 34 -0.49 -11.83 0.43
CA ALA A 34 -0.53 -11.22 -0.91
C ALA A 34 -0.41 -9.69 -0.84
N LEU A 35 -1.14 -9.04 0.08
CA LEU A 35 -1.03 -7.59 0.29
C LEU A 35 0.35 -7.18 0.80
N THR A 36 0.95 -7.97 1.70
CA THR A 36 2.33 -7.74 2.18
C THR A 36 3.30 -7.67 1.01
N ILE A 37 3.26 -8.66 0.12
CA ILE A 37 4.14 -8.74 -1.05
C ILE A 37 3.88 -7.55 -1.98
N GLN A 38 2.62 -7.27 -2.29
CA GLN A 38 2.25 -6.20 -3.21
C GLN A 38 2.70 -4.82 -2.69
N LEU A 39 2.46 -4.54 -1.40
CA LEU A 39 2.86 -3.29 -0.76
C LEU A 39 4.38 -3.20 -0.61
N GLY A 40 5.07 -4.30 -0.32
CA GLY A 40 6.54 -4.36 -0.27
C GLY A 40 7.19 -4.05 -1.62
N ILE A 41 6.64 -4.63 -2.71
CA ILE A 41 7.05 -4.27 -4.08
C ILE A 41 6.76 -2.80 -4.36
N GLY A 42 5.58 -2.30 -3.97
CA GLY A 42 5.18 -0.90 -4.07
C GLY A 42 6.17 0.04 -3.39
N ALA A 43 6.54 -0.23 -2.14
CA ALA A 43 7.50 0.54 -1.36
C ALA A 43 8.87 0.56 -2.05
N ARG A 44 9.38 -0.60 -2.48
CA ARG A 44 10.65 -0.69 -3.22
C ARG A 44 10.63 0.10 -4.52
N LEU A 45 9.54 0.02 -5.29
CA LEU A 45 9.38 0.78 -6.53
C LEU A 45 9.29 2.28 -6.26
N CYS A 46 8.52 2.70 -5.25
CA CYS A 46 8.40 4.09 -4.83
C CYS A 46 9.77 4.68 -4.47
N TRP A 47 10.52 4.01 -3.60
CA TRP A 47 11.86 4.43 -3.23
C TRP A 47 12.79 4.60 -4.43
N ARG A 48 12.82 3.60 -5.32
CA ARG A 48 13.72 3.60 -6.48
C ARG A 48 13.34 4.66 -7.52
N ARG A 49 12.04 4.86 -7.77
CA ARG A 49 11.54 5.67 -8.89
C ARG A 49 11.21 7.11 -8.52
N THR A 50 10.72 7.39 -7.32
CA THR A 50 10.28 8.74 -6.93
C THR A 50 11.20 9.37 -5.89
N GLY A 51 11.75 8.54 -4.99
CA GLY A 51 12.52 8.99 -3.84
C GLY A 51 11.67 9.78 -2.83
N LEU A 52 10.36 9.51 -2.76
CA LEU A 52 9.42 10.10 -1.80
C LEU A 52 9.46 9.29 -0.49
N PRO A 53 10.11 9.79 0.57
CA PRO A 53 10.44 8.97 1.74
C PRO A 53 9.21 8.63 2.59
N PHE A 54 8.28 9.55 2.83
CA PHE A 54 7.13 9.31 3.70
C PHE A 54 6.11 8.38 3.05
N VAL A 55 5.91 8.47 1.73
CA VAL A 55 5.01 7.52 1.04
C VAL A 55 5.64 6.15 0.92
N THR A 56 6.96 6.08 0.70
CA THR A 56 7.69 4.80 0.78
C THR A 56 7.51 4.18 2.17
N ALA A 57 7.67 4.97 3.23
CA ALA A 57 7.48 4.52 4.61
C ALA A 57 6.03 4.09 4.87
N ALA A 58 5.03 4.82 4.36
CA ALA A 58 3.62 4.45 4.47
C ALA A 58 3.35 3.07 3.85
N MET A 59 3.85 2.82 2.63
CA MET A 59 3.72 1.51 1.97
C MET A 59 4.45 0.41 2.75
N ALA A 60 5.63 0.69 3.31
CA ALA A 60 6.39 -0.27 4.10
C ALA A 60 5.70 -0.61 5.44
N ILE A 61 5.13 0.38 6.13
CA ILE A 61 4.35 0.19 7.37
C ILE A 61 3.10 -0.64 7.08
N ALA A 62 2.39 -0.33 6.00
CA ALA A 62 1.23 -1.09 5.57
C ALA A 62 1.60 -2.55 5.22
N ALA A 63 2.73 -2.77 4.53
CA ALA A 63 3.24 -4.11 4.25
C ALA A 63 3.57 -4.87 5.54
N ALA A 64 4.29 -4.25 6.48
CA ALA A 64 4.63 -4.85 7.77
C ALA A 64 3.37 -5.18 8.60
N SER A 65 2.35 -4.33 8.54
CA SER A 65 1.08 -4.55 9.21
C SER A 65 0.31 -5.73 8.61
N CYS A 66 0.29 -5.85 7.28
CA CYS A 66 -0.25 -7.03 6.61
C CYS A 66 0.54 -8.30 6.98
N ALA A 67 1.87 -8.21 7.08
CA ALA A 67 2.71 -9.35 7.47
C ALA A 67 2.35 -9.82 8.89
N LEU A 68 2.22 -8.87 9.82
CA LEU A 68 1.77 -9.15 11.18
C LEU A 68 0.39 -9.81 11.18
N LEU A 69 -0.58 -9.29 10.43
CA LEU A 69 -1.92 -9.88 10.34
C LEU A 69 -1.89 -11.31 9.76
N ALA A 70 -1.02 -11.58 8.79
CA ALA A 70 -0.81 -12.94 8.28
C ALA A 70 -0.23 -13.87 9.36
N THR A 71 0.75 -13.39 10.13
CA THR A 71 1.35 -14.16 11.24
C THR A 71 0.33 -14.43 12.35
N LEU A 72 -0.46 -13.42 12.74
CA LEU A 72 -1.52 -13.58 13.74
C LEU A 72 -2.58 -14.57 13.27
N ALA A 73 -3.00 -14.48 12.00
CA ALA A 73 -3.95 -15.43 11.43
C ALA A 73 -3.39 -16.86 11.41
N ALA A 74 -2.11 -17.04 11.07
CA ALA A 74 -1.44 -18.35 11.12
C ALA A 74 -1.37 -18.92 12.55
N ALA A 75 -1.33 -18.05 13.57
CA ALA A 75 -1.42 -18.42 14.98
C ALA A 75 -2.88 -18.59 15.48
N GLY A 76 -3.89 -18.54 14.59
CA GLY A 76 -5.31 -18.70 14.92
C GLY A 76 -6.03 -17.41 15.31
N MET A 77 -5.34 -16.26 15.37
CA MET A 77 -5.93 -14.95 15.68
C MET A 77 -6.34 -14.23 14.39
N VAL A 78 -7.60 -14.33 14.01
CA VAL A 78 -8.11 -13.84 12.73
C VAL A 78 -8.75 -12.45 12.89
N TYR A 79 -8.32 -11.48 12.07
CA TYR A 79 -8.95 -10.16 12.01
C TYR A 79 -10.39 -10.24 11.43
N PRO A 80 -11.38 -9.51 11.98
CA PRO A 80 -11.27 -8.45 12.99
C PRO A 80 -11.29 -8.92 14.45
N ASP A 81 -11.44 -10.21 14.73
CA ASP A 81 -11.63 -10.75 16.08
C ASP A 81 -10.30 -10.97 16.81
N LEU A 82 -9.50 -9.90 16.88
CA LEU A 82 -8.19 -9.92 17.53
C LEU A 82 -8.28 -9.55 19.02
N PRO A 83 -7.40 -10.13 19.88
CA PRO A 83 -7.27 -9.69 21.26
C PRO A 83 -7.00 -8.17 21.37
N ALA A 84 -7.59 -7.53 22.38
CA ALA A 84 -7.49 -6.09 22.62
C ALA A 84 -6.05 -5.54 22.57
N ALA A 85 -5.07 -6.34 23.03
CA ALA A 85 -3.66 -5.97 23.06
C ALA A 85 -3.05 -5.66 21.69
N TRP A 86 -3.59 -6.20 20.59
CA TRP A 86 -3.06 -5.99 19.23
C TRP A 86 -3.65 -4.76 18.54
N TRP A 87 -4.81 -4.29 18.99
CA TRP A 87 -5.52 -3.15 18.39
C TRP A 87 -4.74 -1.83 18.40
N PRO A 88 -3.97 -1.46 19.44
CA PRO A 88 -3.15 -0.25 19.40
C PRO A 88 -2.15 -0.26 18.24
N LEU A 89 -1.52 -1.40 17.97
CA LEU A 89 -0.52 -1.53 16.90
C LEU A 89 -1.18 -1.43 15.52
N ILE A 90 -2.31 -2.11 15.33
CA ILE A 90 -3.07 -2.07 14.07
C ILE A 90 -3.68 -0.69 13.84
N GLY A 91 -4.26 -0.08 14.88
CA GLY A 91 -4.81 1.27 14.81
C GLY A 91 -3.75 2.31 14.47
N ALA A 92 -2.57 2.22 15.12
CA ALA A 92 -1.45 3.11 14.84
C ALA A 92 -1.00 3.00 13.37
N SER A 93 -0.92 1.80 12.80
CA SER A 93 -0.50 1.63 11.41
C SER A 93 -1.56 2.08 10.39
N MET A 94 -2.84 1.89 10.70
CA MET A 94 -3.97 2.39 9.90
C MET A 94 -3.99 3.91 9.82
N VAL A 95 -3.58 4.61 10.89
CA VAL A 95 -3.49 6.07 10.92
C VAL A 95 -2.16 6.56 10.33
N ALA A 96 -1.04 5.88 10.60
CA ALA A 96 0.28 6.31 10.14
C ALA A 96 0.36 6.44 8.62
N SER A 97 -0.21 5.49 7.87
CA SER A 97 -0.15 5.49 6.41
C SER A 97 -0.79 6.74 5.75
N PRO A 98 -2.05 7.09 6.02
CA PRO A 98 -2.65 8.33 5.49
C PRO A 98 -1.97 9.58 6.05
N SER A 99 -1.56 9.60 7.32
CA SER A 99 -0.83 10.74 7.90
C SER A 99 0.48 11.02 7.16
N LEU A 100 1.27 9.99 6.86
CA LEU A 100 2.52 10.13 6.11
C LEU A 100 2.29 10.58 4.66
N ALA A 101 1.23 10.10 4.00
CA ALA A 101 0.86 10.58 2.67
C ALA A 101 0.45 12.07 2.70
N LEU A 102 -0.26 12.52 3.73
CA LEU A 102 -0.58 13.93 3.94
C LEU A 102 0.68 14.77 4.17
N VAL A 103 1.62 14.28 4.99
CA VAL A 103 2.92 14.94 5.20
C VAL A 103 3.69 15.05 3.89
N GLU A 104 3.78 13.99 3.10
CA GLU A 104 4.45 14.02 1.79
C GLU A 104 3.83 15.07 0.85
N SER A 105 2.50 15.15 0.81
CA SER A 105 1.79 16.11 -0.04
C SER A 105 2.14 17.57 0.27
N ARG A 106 2.60 17.83 1.51
CA ARG A 106 3.04 19.15 1.97
C ARG A 106 4.53 19.36 1.76
N VAL A 107 5.36 18.38 2.13
CA VAL A 107 6.84 18.52 2.10
C VAL A 107 7.40 18.41 0.68
N ASN A 108 6.87 17.50 -0.14
CA ASN A 108 7.34 17.23 -1.50
C ASN A 108 6.28 17.57 -2.56
N ARG A 109 5.56 18.68 -2.36
CA ARG A 109 4.38 19.07 -3.15
C ARG A 109 4.57 18.97 -4.66
N ALA A 110 5.66 19.52 -5.21
CA ALA A 110 5.91 19.51 -6.65
C ALA A 110 6.13 18.10 -7.26
N LYS A 111 6.68 17.16 -6.48
CA LYS A 111 6.81 15.75 -6.91
C LYS A 111 5.49 15.01 -6.69
N TRP A 112 4.80 15.29 -5.60
CA TRP A 112 3.49 14.73 -5.27
C TRP A 112 2.45 15.08 -6.34
N ASP A 113 2.39 16.32 -6.79
CA ASP A 113 1.45 16.76 -7.83
C ASP A 113 1.74 16.08 -9.18
N ARG A 114 3.02 15.95 -9.56
CA ARG A 114 3.43 15.19 -10.76
C ARG A 114 3.03 13.72 -10.67
N TRP A 115 3.22 13.10 -9.51
CA TRP A 115 2.75 11.74 -9.28
C TRP A 115 1.23 11.66 -9.41
N ARG A 116 0.49 12.54 -8.74
CA ARG A 116 -0.98 12.57 -8.78
C ARG A 116 -1.52 12.67 -10.21
N VAL A 117 -0.97 13.58 -11.01
CA VAL A 117 -1.37 13.74 -12.43
C VAL A 117 -1.07 12.47 -13.23
N SER A 118 0.08 11.85 -13.00
CA SER A 118 0.44 10.58 -13.66
C SER A 118 -0.52 9.45 -13.26
N SER A 119 -0.84 9.30 -11.98
CA SER A 119 -1.69 8.22 -11.47
C SER A 119 -3.16 8.36 -11.89
N GLN A 120 -3.64 9.58 -12.18
CA GLN A 120 -5.02 9.79 -12.64
C GLN A 120 -5.35 9.07 -13.94
N ARG A 121 -4.34 8.82 -14.78
CA ARG A 121 -4.44 8.18 -16.10
C ARG A 121 -4.23 6.67 -16.06
N CYS A 122 -3.95 6.09 -14.90
CA CYS A 122 -3.63 4.68 -14.79
C CYS A 122 -4.89 3.81 -14.77
N SER A 123 -4.84 2.70 -15.49
CA SER A 123 -5.82 1.62 -15.41
C SER A 123 -5.58 0.76 -14.16
N LEU A 124 -6.54 -0.12 -13.83
CA LEU A 124 -6.35 -1.16 -12.80
C LEU A 124 -5.08 -1.99 -13.06
N TRP A 125 -4.84 -2.35 -14.32
CA TRP A 125 -3.70 -3.17 -14.70
C TRP A 125 -2.37 -2.46 -14.50
N ASP A 126 -2.33 -1.15 -14.75
CA ASP A 126 -1.17 -0.32 -14.46
C ASP A 126 -0.89 -0.22 -12.95
N ILE A 127 -1.95 -0.27 -12.13
CA ILE A 127 -1.80 -0.29 -10.68
C ILE A 127 -1.16 -1.60 -10.23
N LEU A 128 -1.70 -2.74 -10.67
CA LEU A 128 -1.20 -4.07 -10.33
C LEU A 128 0.25 -4.31 -10.78
N ARG A 129 0.63 -3.79 -11.95
CA ARG A 129 2.01 -3.86 -12.46
C ARG A 129 2.96 -2.80 -11.88
N GLY A 130 2.49 -1.96 -10.96
CA GLY A 130 3.30 -0.88 -10.38
C GLY A 130 3.70 0.23 -11.37
N ARG A 131 3.01 0.35 -12.51
CA ARG A 131 3.20 1.43 -13.51
C ARG A 131 2.60 2.75 -13.05
N HIS A 132 1.67 2.70 -12.11
CA HIS A 132 1.11 3.88 -11.44
C HIS A 132 2.12 4.67 -10.59
N ILE A 133 3.31 4.12 -10.34
CA ILE A 133 4.45 4.78 -9.67
C ILE A 133 5.42 5.26 -10.76
N PRO A 134 5.39 6.57 -11.11
CA PRO A 134 6.22 7.12 -12.17
C PRO A 134 7.69 7.24 -11.76
N ASN A 135 8.58 7.31 -12.75
CA ASN A 135 9.99 7.58 -12.52
C ASN A 135 10.26 9.09 -12.47
N LEU A 136 10.27 9.66 -11.27
CA LEU A 136 10.52 11.08 -11.03
C LEU A 136 11.98 11.37 -10.68
N ARG A 137 12.74 10.37 -10.20
CA ARG A 137 14.14 10.53 -9.80
C ARG A 137 15.04 10.83 -11.00
N GLN A 138 14.88 10.08 -12.08
CA GLN A 138 15.61 10.31 -13.33
C GLN A 138 15.25 11.66 -13.96
N ALA A 139 13.97 12.08 -13.88
CA ALA A 139 13.54 13.36 -14.41
C ALA A 139 14.20 14.56 -13.69
N SER A 140 14.42 14.44 -12.38
CA SER A 140 15.16 15.47 -11.62
C SER A 140 16.66 15.49 -11.92
N GLU A 141 17.29 14.33 -12.14
CA GLU A 141 18.72 14.24 -12.46
C GLU A 141 19.03 14.83 -13.84
N VAL A 142 18.15 14.62 -14.82
CA VAL A 142 18.30 15.22 -16.16
C VAL A 142 18.07 16.73 -16.13
N ALA A 143 17.10 17.21 -15.34
CA ALA A 143 16.84 18.64 -15.20
C ALA A 143 17.98 19.38 -14.47
N ALA A 144 18.66 18.74 -13.52
CA ALA A 144 19.79 19.33 -12.80
C ALA A 144 21.10 19.38 -13.62
N ARG A 145 21.16 18.68 -14.75
CA ARG A 145 22.32 18.66 -15.67
C ARG A 145 22.18 19.61 -16.85
N ARG A 146 21.07 20.33 -16.96
CA ARG A 146 20.80 21.35 -17.98
C ARG A 146 20.82 22.72 -17.34
#